data_AF-A0A523WNI5-F1
#
_entry.id   AF-A0A523WNI5-F1
#
_cell.length_a   1.000
_cell.length_b   1.000
_cell.length_c   1.000
_cell.angle_alpha   90.00
_cell.angle_beta   90.00
_cell.angle_gamma   90.00
#
_symmetry.space_group_name_H-M   'P 1'
#
loop_
_entity.id
_entity.type
_entity.pdbx_description
1 polymer ?
#
loop_
_entity_poly.entity_id
_entity_poly.type
_entity_poly.pdbx_seq_one_letter_code
_entity_poly.pdbx_strand_id
1 'polypeptide(L)'
;MGTTAIVPVFNEERTIKNLLSTLDNSVLIEEIVVVDDGSTDSSLEKIKGFEREILGKLEVIFQRKNLGKAGAVRTATKHLKTDILFFCAGDLINFKKEHIKQILKPFNYDDFVKSLLKGHFEAQSAETISSDNISQKPLTS
;
A
#
# COMPACT_ATOMS: atom_id res chain seq x y z
N MET A 1 -3.18 -12.26 -1.84
CA MET A 1 -2.32 -11.46 -2.71
C MET A 1 -1.91 -10.22 -1.94
N GLY A 2 -0.61 -9.97 -1.76
CA GLY A 2 -0.11 -8.80 -1.03
C GLY A 2 0.86 -7.95 -1.86
N THR A 3 1.21 -6.78 -1.35
CA THR A 3 2.10 -5.80 -1.99
C THR A 3 3.24 -5.38 -1.06
N THR A 4 4.48 -5.55 -1.53
CA THR A 4 5.68 -5.01 -0.89
C THR A 4 6.11 -3.75 -1.63
N ALA A 5 6.21 -2.63 -0.91
CA ALA A 5 6.85 -1.42 -1.41
C ALA A 5 8.37 -1.53 -1.26
N ILE A 6 9.12 -1.39 -2.35
CA ILE A 6 10.58 -1.39 -2.35
C ILE A 6 11.07 0.04 -2.52
N VAL A 7 11.86 0.52 -1.56
CA VAL A 7 12.33 1.91 -1.49
C VAL A 7 13.86 1.96 -1.45
N PRO A 8 14.54 2.12 -2.61
CA PRO A 8 15.95 2.46 -2.66
C PRO A 8 16.18 3.87 -2.15
N VAL A 9 17.16 4.05 -1.26
CA VAL A 9 17.49 5.35 -0.66
C VAL A 9 18.98 5.62 -0.78
N PHE A 10 19.35 6.81 -1.27
CA PHE A 10 20.71 7.34 -1.20
C PHE A 10 20.64 8.87 -1.08
N ASN A 11 20.91 9.39 0.11
CA ASN A 11 20.86 10.83 0.42
C ASN A 11 19.48 11.49 0.16
N GLU A 12 18.41 10.90 0.68
CA GLU A 12 17.01 11.34 0.53
C GLU A 12 16.42 11.93 1.81
N GLU A 13 17.23 12.59 2.64
CA GLU A 13 16.80 13.05 3.97
C GLU A 13 15.58 13.99 3.93
N ARG A 14 15.34 14.66 2.80
CA ARG A 14 14.28 15.66 2.63
C ARG A 14 12.90 15.04 2.38
N THR A 15 12.88 13.86 1.78
CA THR A 15 11.66 13.22 1.25
C THR A 15 11.32 11.94 2.01
N ILE A 16 12.32 11.22 2.52
CA ILE A 16 12.16 9.85 3.02
C ILE A 16 11.09 9.72 4.12
N LYS A 17 11.02 10.66 5.08
CA LYS A 17 10.03 10.61 6.16
C LYS A 17 8.59 10.69 5.63
N ASN A 18 8.32 11.64 4.72
CA ASN A 18 6.99 11.80 4.14
C ASN A 18 6.61 10.60 3.26
N LEU A 19 7.58 10.08 2.51
CA LEU A 19 7.40 8.91 1.68
C LEU A 19 7.03 7.68 2.51
N LEU A 20 7.80 7.37 3.56
CA LEU A 20 7.51 6.23 4.43
C LEU A 20 6.17 6.37 5.14
N SER A 21 5.85 7.57 5.64
CA SER A 21 4.53 7.85 6.22
C SER A 21 3.40 7.63 5.22
N THR A 22 3.59 8.01 3.94
CA THR A 22 2.58 7.80 2.90
C THR A 22 2.37 6.31 2.58
N LEU A 23 3.46 5.54 2.51
CA LEU A 23 3.41 4.09 2.29
C LEU A 23 2.75 3.36 3.47
N ASP A 24 3.12 3.74 4.70
CA ASP A 24 2.56 3.15 5.91
C ASP A 24 1.05 3.37 6.01
N ASN A 25 0.58 4.60 5.75
CA ASN A 25 -0.84 4.96 5.74
C ASN A 25 -1.65 4.33 4.58
N SER A 26 -1.02 3.57 3.68
CA SER A 26 -1.72 2.86 2.61
C SER A 26 -2.10 1.45 3.05
N VAL A 27 -3.39 1.15 2.99
CA VAL A 27 -3.94 -0.21 3.20
C VAL A 27 -3.61 -1.18 2.07
N LEU A 28 -3.13 -0.67 0.93
CA LEU A 28 -2.74 -1.48 -0.23
C LEU A 28 -1.26 -1.89 -0.21
N ILE A 29 -0.53 -1.47 0.83
CA ILE A 29 0.87 -1.83 1.05
C ILE A 29 0.91 -2.64 2.34
N GLU A 30 1.32 -3.89 2.26
CA GLU A 30 1.41 -4.81 3.39
C GLU A 30 2.81 -4.79 4.01
N GLU A 31 3.84 -4.57 3.20
CA GLU A 31 5.24 -4.57 3.61
C GLU A 31 5.99 -3.42 2.95
N ILE A 32 6.93 -2.83 3.68
CA ILE A 32 7.84 -1.80 3.18
C ILE A 32 9.27 -2.32 3.39
N VAL A 33 10.03 -2.44 2.31
CA VAL A 33 11.45 -2.77 2.34
C VAL A 33 12.25 -1.54 1.91
N VAL A 34 12.94 -0.93 2.85
CA VAL A 34 13.85 0.19 2.58
C VAL A 34 15.26 -0.35 2.45
N VAL A 35 15.95 0.05 1.39
CA VAL A 35 17.38 -0.26 1.21
C VAL A 35 18.15 1.04 1.17
N ASP A 36 18.82 1.35 2.28
CA ASP A 36 19.77 2.46 2.34
C ASP A 36 21.08 2.04 1.67
N ASP A 37 21.37 2.69 0.55
CA ASP A 37 22.47 2.36 -0.35
C ASP A 37 23.75 3.14 0.00
N GLY A 38 24.05 3.24 1.29
CA GLY A 38 25.22 3.93 1.82
C GLY A 38 25.06 5.45 1.86
N SER A 39 23.92 5.93 2.37
CA SER A 39 23.70 7.37 2.55
C SER A 39 24.73 7.98 3.52
N THR A 40 25.12 9.22 3.26
CA THR A 40 26.05 10.01 4.06
C THR A 40 25.39 11.19 4.77
N ASP A 41 24.12 11.44 4.48
CA ASP A 41 23.28 12.45 5.14
C ASP A 41 22.43 11.83 6.27
N SER A 42 21.41 12.55 6.75
CA SER A 42 20.53 12.06 7.82
C SER A 42 19.47 11.06 7.35
N SER A 43 19.52 10.51 6.13
CA SER A 43 18.54 9.54 5.62
C SER A 43 18.41 8.31 6.51
N LEU A 44 19.53 7.65 6.83
CA LEU A 44 19.55 6.45 7.64
C LEU A 44 19.02 6.70 9.06
N GLU A 45 19.35 7.86 9.64
CA GLU A 45 18.82 8.27 10.94
C GLU A 45 17.30 8.42 10.90
N LYS A 46 16.76 9.10 9.88
CA LYS A 46 15.32 9.30 9.69
C LYS A 46 14.58 7.99 9.46
N ILE A 47 15.15 7.07 8.68
CA ILE A 47 14.60 5.72 8.46
C ILE A 47 14.52 4.95 9.79
N LYS A 48 15.62 4.91 10.56
CA LYS A 48 15.63 4.26 11.88
C LYS A 48 14.70 4.94 12.89
N GLY A 49 14.53 6.25 12.79
CA GLY A 49 13.53 6.99 13.55
C GLY A 49 12.12 6.48 13.27
N PHE A 50 11.77 6.39 11.98
CA PHE A 50 10.49 5.89 11.53
C PHE A 50 10.27 4.41 11.88
N GLU A 51 11.31 3.57 11.80
CA GLU A 51 11.28 2.15 12.22
C GLU A 51 10.84 1.97 13.67
N ARG A 52 11.16 2.91 14.57
CA ARG A 52 10.69 2.87 15.96
C ARG A 52 9.23 3.31 16.13
N GLU A 53 8.69 4.07 15.18
CA GLU A 53 7.31 4.57 15.19
C GLU A 53 6.31 3.53 14.64
N ILE A 54 6.78 2.62 13.77
CA ILE A 54 5.96 1.62 13.06
C ILE A 54 6.22 0.20 13.59
N LEU A 55 5.16 -0.58 13.83
CA LEU A 55 5.30 -1.96 14.30
C LEU A 55 5.04 -2.97 13.18
N GLY A 56 6.08 -3.68 12.77
CA GLY A 56 5.99 -4.93 11.98
C GLY A 56 5.78 -4.80 10.47
N LYS A 57 5.73 -3.57 9.93
CA LYS A 57 5.52 -3.33 8.48
C LYS A 57 6.78 -2.89 7.72
N LEU A 58 7.81 -2.43 8.43
CA LEU A 58 9.05 -1.92 7.84
C LEU A 58 10.22 -2.88 8.06
N GLU A 59 10.93 -3.20 6.99
CA GLU A 59 12.23 -3.86 7.01
C GLU A 59 13.29 -2.92 6.42
N VAL A 60 14.40 -2.71 7.14
CA VAL A 60 15.48 -1.80 6.73
C VAL A 60 16.74 -2.60 6.46
N ILE A 61 17.27 -2.47 5.24
CA ILE A 61 18.53 -3.09 4.81
C ILE A 61 19.55 -1.99 4.56
N PHE A 62 20.73 -2.11 5.16
CA PHE A 62 21.82 -1.16 4.97
C PHE A 62 22.94 -1.76 4.11
N GLN A 63 23.34 -1.04 3.06
CA GLN A 63 24.48 -1.39 2.23
C GLN A 63 25.70 -0.55 2.60
N ARG A 64 26.85 -1.21 2.78
CA ARG A 64 28.12 -0.53 3.14
C ARG A 64 28.68 0.39 2.05
N LYS A 65 28.23 0.23 0.81
CA LYS A 65 28.63 1.02 -0.34
C LYS A 65 27.46 1.19 -1.29
N ASN A 66 27.43 2.31 -1.99
CA ASN A 66 26.45 2.60 -3.02
C ASN A 66 26.61 1.64 -4.21
N LEU A 67 25.62 0.76 -4.41
CA LEU A 67 25.51 -0.18 -5.53
C LEU A 67 24.56 0.32 -6.62
N GLY A 68 23.99 1.51 -6.45
CA GLY A 68 22.96 2.10 -7.28
C GLY A 68 21.57 1.51 -7.02
N LYS A 69 20.54 2.21 -7.55
CA LYS A 69 19.12 1.83 -7.42
C LYS A 69 18.85 0.37 -7.80
N ALA A 70 19.46 -0.12 -8.87
CA ALA A 70 19.31 -1.51 -9.31
C ALA A 70 19.93 -2.53 -8.34
N GLY A 71 21.06 -2.17 -7.72
CA GLY A 71 21.70 -2.96 -6.67
C GLY A 71 20.81 -3.05 -5.43
N ALA A 72 20.29 -1.91 -4.99
CA ALA A 72 19.34 -1.81 -3.88
C ALA A 72 18.06 -2.63 -4.12
N VAL A 73 17.45 -2.54 -5.30
CA VAL A 73 16.31 -3.36 -5.69
C VAL A 73 16.66 -4.85 -5.63
N ARG A 74 17.80 -5.27 -6.20
CA ARG A 74 18.23 -6.67 -6.16
C ARG A 74 18.41 -7.17 -4.73
N THR A 75 18.91 -6.32 -3.84
CA THR A 75 19.00 -6.63 -2.41
C THR A 75 17.62 -6.86 -1.81
N ALA A 76 16.68 -5.92 -2.02
CA ALA A 76 15.31 -6.02 -1.51
C ALA A 76 14.58 -7.28 -2.00
N THR A 77 14.77 -7.67 -3.26
CA THR A 77 14.05 -8.84 -3.83
C THR A 77 14.33 -10.17 -3.12
N LYS A 78 15.39 -10.27 -2.31
CA LYS A 78 15.70 -11.47 -1.52
C LYS A 78 14.86 -11.62 -0.26
N HIS A 79 14.07 -10.59 0.08
CA HIS A 79 13.32 -10.47 1.34
C HIS A 79 11.80 -10.43 1.13
N LEU A 80 11.33 -10.67 -0.10
CA LEU A 80 9.94 -10.49 -0.48
C LEU A 80 9.03 -11.57 0.09
N LYS A 81 7.90 -11.14 0.66
CA LYS A 81 6.87 -12.03 1.23
C LYS A 81 5.55 -11.98 0.46
N THR A 82 5.46 -11.15 -0.58
CA THR A 82 4.22 -10.85 -1.30
C THR A 82 4.31 -11.05 -2.81
N ASP A 83 3.17 -10.98 -3.48
CA ASP A 83 3.03 -11.25 -4.91
C ASP A 83 3.25 -10.01 -5.81
N ILE A 84 2.93 -8.82 -5.28
CA ILE A 84 3.05 -7.55 -6.02
C ILE A 84 4.26 -6.77 -5.48
N LEU A 85 5.10 -6.28 -6.40
CA LEU A 85 6.23 -5.42 -6.09
C LEU A 85 5.96 -4.00 -6.54
N PHE A 86 5.87 -3.09 -5.56
CA PHE A 86 5.66 -1.67 -5.79
C PHE A 86 6.99 -0.92 -5.66
N PHE A 87 7.64 -0.63 -6.79
CA PHE A 87 8.88 0.14 -6.81
C PHE A 87 8.60 1.62 -6.55
N CYS A 88 9.16 2.17 -5.47
CA CYS A 88 8.96 3.55 -5.05
C CYS A 88 10.31 4.26 -4.90
N ALA A 89 10.53 5.34 -5.66
CA ALA A 89 11.79 6.09 -5.58
C ALA A 89 11.85 6.92 -4.28
N GLY A 90 13.01 6.97 -3.62
CA GLY A 90 13.17 7.70 -2.35
C GLY A 90 13.02 9.23 -2.45
N ASP A 91 13.15 9.80 -3.64
CA ASP A 91 13.20 11.24 -3.96
C ASP A 91 11.83 11.86 -4.30
N LEU A 92 10.73 11.13 -4.13
CA LEU A 92 9.41 11.61 -4.58
C LEU A 92 8.90 12.81 -3.76
N ILE A 93 8.60 13.90 -4.47
CA ILE A 93 7.98 15.11 -3.93
C ILE A 93 6.47 15.05 -4.16
N ASN A 94 5.68 15.47 -3.16
CA ASN A 94 4.21 15.45 -3.20
C ASN A 94 3.60 14.06 -3.48
N PHE A 95 4.29 12.99 -3.08
CA PHE A 95 3.76 11.63 -3.15
C PHE A 95 2.62 11.46 -2.15
N LYS A 96 1.49 10.91 -2.61
CA LYS A 96 0.26 10.75 -1.83
C LYS A 96 -0.32 9.34 -2.01
N LYS A 97 -1.13 8.90 -1.05
CA LYS A 97 -1.79 7.60 -1.07
C LYS A 97 -2.68 7.38 -2.29
N GLU A 98 -3.23 8.45 -2.88
CA GLU A 98 -4.03 8.40 -4.10
C GLU A 98 -3.23 7.90 -5.30
N HIS A 99 -1.92 8.22 -5.37
CA HIS A 99 -1.05 7.70 -6.42
C HIS A 99 -0.86 6.19 -6.28
N ILE A 100 -0.70 5.68 -5.06
CA ILE A 100 -0.62 4.24 -4.77
C ILE A 100 -1.91 3.55 -5.25
N LYS A 101 -3.07 4.09 -4.89
CA LYS A 101 -4.37 3.56 -5.32
C LYS A 101 -4.51 3.53 -6.84
N GLN A 102 -4.12 4.58 -7.54
CA GLN A 102 -4.22 4.64 -9.00
C GLN A 102 -3.32 3.61 -9.69
N ILE A 103 -2.09 3.45 -9.19
CA ILE A 103 -1.11 2.50 -9.75
C ILE A 103 -1.53 1.05 -9.48
N LEU A 104 -2.02 0.76 -8.27
CA LEU A 104 -2.40 -0.60 -7.87
C LEU A 104 -3.84 -0.98 -8.29
N LYS A 105 -4.66 -0.03 -8.75
CA LYS A 105 -6.04 -0.27 -9.19
C LYS A 105 -6.21 -1.47 -10.13
N PRO A 106 -5.37 -1.69 -11.15
CA PRO A 106 -5.52 -2.84 -12.05
C PRO A 106 -5.29 -4.20 -11.39
N PHE A 107 -4.53 -4.23 -10.29
CA PHE A 107 -4.17 -5.45 -9.56
C PHE A 107 -5.12 -5.72 -8.39
N ASN A 108 -5.92 -4.72 -7.98
CA ASN A 108 -6.85 -4.84 -6.87
C ASN A 108 -8.15 -5.54 -7.31
N TYR A 109 -8.07 -6.86 -7.52
CA TYR A 109 -9.23 -7.73 -7.80
C TYR A 109 -10.34 -7.61 -6.75
N ASP A 110 -9.95 -7.28 -5.52
CA ASP A 110 -10.83 -7.16 -4.37
C ASP A 110 -11.85 -6.03 -4.50
N ASP A 111 -11.55 -4.92 -5.18
CA ASP A 111 -12.54 -3.85 -5.37
C ASP A 111 -13.65 -4.31 -6.33
N PHE A 112 -13.32 -5.12 -7.34
CA PHE A 112 -14.30 -5.71 -8.25
C PHE A 112 -15.15 -6.76 -7.53
N VAL A 113 -14.53 -7.68 -6.79
CA VAL A 113 -15.24 -8.73 -6.04
C VAL A 113 -16.06 -8.13 -4.89
N LYS A 114 -15.52 -7.17 -4.13
CA LYS A 114 -16.28 -6.46 -3.08
C LYS A 114 -17.40 -5.61 -3.66
N SER A 115 -17.21 -4.99 -4.83
CA SER A 115 -18.29 -4.28 -5.54
C SER A 115 -19.38 -5.25 -6.00
N LEU A 116 -19.02 -6.43 -6.49
CA LEU A 116 -19.98 -7.48 -6.86
C LEU A 116 -20.75 -8.00 -5.63
N LEU A 117 -20.04 -8.29 -4.54
CA LEU A 117 -20.66 -8.75 -3.29
C LEU A 117 -21.56 -7.66 -2.69
N LYS A 118 -21.11 -6.41 -2.64
CA LYS A 118 -21.92 -5.28 -2.19
C LYS A 118 -23.17 -5.09 -3.05
N GLY A 119 -23.03 -5.13 -4.37
CA GLY A 119 -24.17 -5.07 -5.29
C GLY A 119 -25.15 -6.24 -5.09
N HIS A 120 -24.65 -7.45 -4.83
CA HIS A 120 -25.47 -8.61 -4.51
C HIS A 120 -26.25 -8.44 -3.19
N PHE A 121 -25.59 -7.96 -2.13
CA PHE A 121 -26.25 -7.67 -0.86
C PHE A 121 -27.32 -6.58 -1.00
N GLU A 122 -27.02 -5.48 -1.69
CA GLU A 122 -27.99 -4.39 -1.93
C GLU A 122 -29.21 -4.88 -2.73
N ALA A 123 -28.99 -5.69 -3.78
CA ALA A 123 -30.07 -6.28 -4.56
C ALA A 123 -30.98 -7.21 -3.73
N GLN A 124 -30.40 -8.09 -2.90
CA GLN A 124 -31.18 -8.97 -2.01
C GLN A 124 -32.00 -8.20 -0.97
N SER A 125 -31.44 -7.12 -0.41
CA SER A 125 -32.19 -6.27 0.53
C SER A 125 -33.35 -5.53 -0.15
N ALA A 126 -33.21 -5.12 -1.41
CA ALA A 126 -34.29 -4.49 -2.16
C ALA A 126 -35.42 -5.48 -2.53
N GLU A 127 -35.08 -6.72 -2.89
CA GLU A 127 -36.05 -7.78 -3.17
C GLU A 127 -36.88 -8.16 -1.92
N THR A 128 -36.24 -8.23 -0.76
CA THR A 128 -36.90 -8.52 0.53
C THR A 128 -37.91 -7.43 0.91
N ILE A 129 -37.57 -6.15 0.70
CA ILE A 129 -38.48 -5.01 0.96
C ILE A 129 -39.65 -5.01 -0.03
N SER A 130 -39.45 -5.48 -1.26
CA SER A 130 -40.50 -5.59 -2.27
C SER A 130 -41.49 -6.73 -1.96
N SER A 131 -41.05 -7.87 -1.43
CA SER A 131 -41.95 -8.98 -1.09
C SER A 131 -42.84 -8.67 0.11
N ASP A 132 -42.34 -7.90 1.09
CA ASP A 132 -43.09 -7.55 2.30
C ASP A 132 -44.22 -6.53 2.03
N ASN A 133 -44.07 -5.69 1.00
CA ASN A 133 -45.08 -4.69 0.62
C ASN A 133 -46.21 -5.22 -0.28
N ILE A 134 -46.12 -6.45 -0.80
CA ILE A 134 -47.18 -7.05 -1.63
C ILE A 134 -48.27 -7.72 -0.77
N SER A 135 -48.01 -7.97 0.51
CA SER A 135 -48.95 -8.66 1.40
C SER A 135 -49.98 -7.74 2.10
N GLN A 136 -50.04 -6.44 1.74
CA GLN A 136 -51.07 -5.50 2.21
C GLN A 136 -51.79 -4.83 1.03
N LYS A 137 -52.59 -5.59 0.28
CA LYS A 137 -53.60 -4.99 -0.61
C LYS A 137 -54.95 -5.00 0.12
N PRO A 138 -55.61 -3.86 0.36
CA PRO A 138 -56.92 -3.86 0.99
C PRO A 138 -57.94 -4.53 0.06
N LEU A 139 -58.67 -5.51 0.59
CA LEU A 139 -59.91 -5.98 -0.03
C LEU A 139 -60.90 -4.80 -0.04
N THR A 140 -61.07 -4.19 -1.21
CA THR A 140 -62.12 -3.20 -1.45
C THR A 140 -63.46 -3.93 -1.51
N SER A 141 -64.37 -3.60 -0.59
CA SER A 141 -65.80 -3.89 -0.66
C SER A 141 -66.59 -2.62 -0.93
#